data_AF-A0A934GKJ8-F1
#
_entry.id   AF-A0A934GKJ8-F1
#
_cell.length_a   1.000
_cell.length_b   1.000
_cell.length_c   1.000
_cell.angle_alpha   90.00
_cell.angle_beta   90.00
_cell.angle_gamma   90.00
#
_symmetry.space_group_name_H-M   'P 1'
#
loop_
_entity.id
_entity.type
_entity.pdbx_description
1 polymer ?
#
loop_
_entity_poly.entity_id
_entity_poly.type
_entity_poly.pdbx_seq_one_letter_code
_entity_poly.pdbx_strand_id
1 'polypeptide(L)'
;MEWFAGRVRDARYVLSEHVVRTLMGGQVTVHDIELVLQGGRVLEEHQHATRGASYLVVGRNGGKFVHLVCADGGGGWLAVLFAYLPVPPIWANALRRSPRKEDENEMDEPYKTCYFCGGAMKQITVGNFDYRLEGKLYVIKRVPASLCQECGEKYIAADVGHRLNELIAAQAYTGSEQVGVIDYP
;
A
#
# COMPACT_ATOMS: atom_id res chain seq x y z
N MET A 1 -22.04 -2.27 -7.60
CA MET A 1 -21.99 -1.84 -6.18
C MET A 1 -22.66 -2.82 -5.25
N GLU A 2 -23.88 -3.30 -5.52
CA GLU A 2 -24.60 -4.23 -4.61
C GLU A 2 -23.77 -5.45 -4.18
N TRP A 3 -22.97 -6.01 -5.08
CA TRP A 3 -22.07 -7.12 -4.76
C TRP A 3 -21.08 -6.75 -3.63
N PHE A 4 -20.43 -5.58 -3.69
CA PHE A 4 -19.54 -5.11 -2.63
C PHE A 4 -20.30 -4.87 -1.32
N ALA A 5 -21.44 -4.18 -1.39
CA ALA A 5 -22.28 -3.87 -0.24
C ALA A 5 -22.73 -5.16 0.49
N GLY A 6 -23.09 -6.21 -0.26
CA GLY A 6 -23.42 -7.52 0.29
C GLY A 6 -22.27 -8.13 1.11
N ARG A 7 -21.03 -8.07 0.60
CA ARG A 7 -19.87 -8.60 1.34
C ARG A 7 -19.56 -7.81 2.61
N VAL A 8 -19.80 -6.50 2.62
CA VAL A 8 -19.69 -5.71 3.86
C VAL A 8 -20.75 -6.14 4.87
N ARG A 9 -22.02 -6.23 4.47
CA ARG A 9 -23.11 -6.65 5.38
C ARG A 9 -22.88 -8.03 5.97
N ASP A 10 -22.34 -8.95 5.18
CA ASP A 10 -22.07 -10.33 5.61
C ASP A 10 -20.70 -10.49 6.32
N ALA A 11 -19.93 -9.40 6.48
CA ALA A 11 -18.53 -9.43 6.95
C ALA A 11 -17.62 -10.40 6.15
N ARG A 12 -17.88 -10.53 4.84
CA ARG A 12 -17.17 -11.42 3.90
C ARG A 12 -16.16 -10.68 3.04
N TYR A 13 -15.25 -9.96 3.68
CA TYR A 13 -14.11 -9.35 3.00
C TYR A 13 -12.83 -9.46 3.83
N VAL A 14 -11.70 -9.42 3.13
CA VAL A 14 -10.37 -9.45 3.73
C VAL A 14 -9.57 -8.23 3.29
N LEU A 15 -8.63 -7.82 4.15
CA LEU A 15 -7.74 -6.69 3.91
C LEU A 15 -6.33 -7.22 3.66
N SER A 16 -5.70 -6.76 2.59
CA SER A 16 -4.29 -7.07 2.34
C SER A 16 -3.37 -6.41 3.36
N GLU A 17 -2.12 -6.85 3.41
CA GLU A 17 -1.08 -6.22 4.22
C GLU A 17 -0.89 -4.73 3.89
N HIS A 18 -0.98 -4.35 2.61
CA HIS A 18 -0.94 -2.95 2.19
C HIS A 18 -2.07 -2.13 2.80
N VAL A 19 -3.28 -2.69 2.90
CA VAL A 19 -4.40 -1.99 3.56
C VAL A 19 -4.13 -1.86 5.05
N VAL A 20 -3.64 -2.91 5.72
CA VAL A 20 -3.30 -2.87 7.14
C VAL A 20 -2.27 -1.77 7.43
N ARG A 21 -1.24 -1.61 6.60
CA ARG A 21 -0.28 -0.51 6.73
C ARG A 21 -0.94 0.87 6.66
N THR A 22 -1.85 1.07 5.70
CA THR A 22 -2.59 2.35 5.60
C THR A 22 -3.49 2.57 6.82
N LEU A 23 -4.14 1.51 7.33
CA LEU A 23 -4.95 1.59 8.55
C LEU A 23 -4.11 2.04 9.74
N MET A 24 -2.92 1.45 9.91
CA MET A 24 -2.02 1.82 11.00
C MET A 24 -1.47 3.24 10.87
N GLY A 25 -1.34 3.75 9.64
CA GLY A 25 -1.02 5.15 9.38
C GLY A 25 -2.17 6.13 9.68
N GLY A 26 -3.38 5.65 9.96
CA GLY A 26 -4.54 6.46 10.33
C GLY A 26 -5.16 7.29 9.20
N GLN A 27 -4.62 7.22 7.98
CA GLN A 27 -5.12 7.98 6.82
C GLN A 27 -6.45 7.43 6.31
N VAL A 28 -6.63 6.12 6.41
CA VAL A 28 -7.84 5.38 6.05
C VAL A 28 -8.23 4.51 7.23
N THR A 29 -9.53 4.38 7.49
CA THR A 29 -10.08 3.50 8.53
C THR A 29 -10.89 2.37 7.90
N VAL A 30 -11.20 1.32 8.67
CA VAL A 30 -12.12 0.27 8.20
C VAL A 30 -13.48 0.86 7.85
N HIS A 31 -13.97 1.83 8.63
CA HIS A 31 -15.21 2.53 8.35
C HIS A 31 -15.19 3.28 7.00
N ASP A 32 -14.07 3.91 6.66
CA ASP A 32 -13.90 4.54 5.33
C ASP A 32 -14.03 3.50 4.21
N ILE A 33 -13.43 2.33 4.38
CA ILE A 33 -13.47 1.23 3.40
C ILE A 33 -14.92 0.76 3.23
N GLU A 34 -15.62 0.50 4.32
CA GLU A 34 -17.02 0.01 4.30
C GLU A 34 -17.95 1.01 3.62
N LEU A 35 -17.85 2.31 3.93
CA LEU A 35 -18.63 3.35 3.27
C LEU A 35 -18.40 3.39 1.75
N VAL A 36 -17.15 3.24 1.30
CA VAL A 36 -16.81 3.20 -0.12
C VAL A 36 -17.39 1.94 -0.78
N LEU A 37 -17.30 0.78 -0.13
CA LEU A 37 -17.85 -0.47 -0.65
C LEU A 37 -19.39 -0.47 -0.70
N GLN A 38 -20.05 0.25 0.20
CA GLN A 38 -21.51 0.33 0.28
C GLN A 38 -22.11 1.38 -0.67
N GLY A 39 -21.46 2.54 -0.84
CA GLY A 39 -22.04 3.68 -1.56
C GLY A 39 -21.14 4.33 -2.61
N GLY A 40 -19.96 3.78 -2.85
CA GLY A 40 -19.00 4.31 -3.82
C GLY A 40 -19.37 4.04 -5.29
N ARG A 41 -18.39 4.25 -6.16
CA ARG A 41 -18.47 4.07 -7.61
C ARG A 41 -17.24 3.35 -8.11
N VAL A 42 -17.42 2.37 -8.99
CA VAL A 42 -16.32 1.79 -9.77
C VAL A 42 -15.83 2.81 -10.80
N LEU A 43 -14.56 3.17 -10.74
CA LEU A 43 -13.87 4.03 -11.71
C LEU A 43 -13.23 3.22 -12.83
N GLU A 44 -12.61 2.10 -12.50
CA GLU A 44 -11.88 1.27 -13.44
C GLU A 44 -12.15 -0.21 -13.16
N GLU A 45 -12.12 -0.99 -14.22
CA GLU A 45 -12.15 -2.45 -14.19
C GLU A 45 -10.96 -2.95 -14.99
N HIS A 46 -10.20 -3.87 -14.41
CA HIS A 46 -9.02 -4.48 -15.01
C HIS A 46 -9.20 -5.99 -15.02
N GLN A 47 -8.80 -6.64 -16.10
CA GLN A 47 -8.92 -8.09 -16.26
C GLN A 47 -7.54 -8.74 -16.33
N HIS A 48 -7.34 -9.80 -15.56
CA HIS A 48 -6.11 -10.59 -15.59
C HIS A 48 -6.41 -12.06 -15.85
N ALA A 49 -5.73 -12.67 -16.82
CA ALA A 49 -6.01 -14.03 -17.29
C ALA A 49 -6.06 -15.09 -16.17
N THR A 50 -5.23 -14.94 -15.13
CA THR A 50 -5.17 -15.89 -14.01
C THR A 50 -5.79 -15.41 -12.71
N ARG A 51 -5.90 -14.09 -12.51
CA ARG A 51 -6.35 -13.49 -11.24
C ARG A 51 -7.79 -12.98 -11.31
N GLY A 52 -8.40 -13.01 -12.49
CA GLY A 52 -9.73 -12.48 -12.72
C GLY A 52 -9.78 -10.95 -12.71
N ALA A 53 -10.95 -10.43 -12.40
CA ALA A 53 -11.25 -9.01 -12.41
C ALA A 53 -10.75 -8.31 -11.15
N SER A 54 -10.25 -7.08 -11.31
CA SER A 54 -10.05 -6.13 -10.23
C SER A 54 -10.70 -4.79 -10.55
N TYR A 55 -11.09 -4.08 -9.49
CA TYR A 55 -11.90 -2.89 -9.56
C TYR A 55 -11.23 -1.78 -8.77
N LEU A 56 -11.08 -0.61 -9.39
CA LEU A 56 -10.79 0.61 -8.65
C LEU A 56 -12.13 1.25 -8.25
N VAL A 57 -12.39 1.34 -6.95
CA VAL A 57 -13.61 1.92 -6.40
C VAL A 57 -13.27 3.22 -5.69
N VAL A 58 -14.00 4.30 -6.01
CA VAL A 58 -13.92 5.57 -5.29
C VAL A 58 -15.13 5.76 -4.42
N GLY A 59 -14.92 6.27 -3.22
CA GLY A 59 -15.99 6.77 -2.36
C GLY A 59 -15.49 7.93 -1.53
N ARG A 60 -16.37 8.45 -0.68
CA ARG A 60 -16.09 9.62 0.14
C ARG A 60 -16.64 9.41 1.53
N ASN A 61 -15.85 9.77 2.53
CA ASN A 61 -16.31 9.95 3.90
C ASN A 61 -16.04 11.40 4.34
N GLY A 62 -17.08 12.13 4.72
CA GLY A 62 -16.97 13.55 5.07
C GLY A 62 -16.36 14.37 3.93
N GLY A 63 -15.22 15.04 4.14
CA GLY A 63 -14.47 15.80 3.12
C GLY A 63 -13.45 14.98 2.31
N LYS A 64 -13.24 13.71 2.64
CA LYS A 64 -12.09 12.91 2.21
C LYS A 64 -12.50 11.85 1.18
N PHE A 65 -11.86 11.83 0.01
CA PHE A 65 -12.00 10.76 -0.96
C PHE A 65 -11.07 9.59 -0.63
N VAL A 66 -11.55 8.37 -0.85
CA VAL A 66 -10.77 7.14 -0.65
C VAL A 66 -10.92 6.26 -1.90
N HIS A 67 -9.78 5.76 -2.38
CA HIS A 67 -9.67 4.78 -3.45
C HIS A 67 -9.41 3.40 -2.85
N LEU A 68 -10.17 2.42 -3.31
CA LEU A 68 -9.97 1.01 -3.02
C LEU A 68 -9.63 0.27 -4.30
N VAL A 69 -8.66 -0.63 -4.24
CA VAL A 69 -8.50 -1.68 -5.25
C VAL A 69 -9.08 -2.96 -4.69
N CYS A 70 -10.08 -3.50 -5.37
CA CYS A 70 -10.86 -4.65 -4.93
C CYS A 70 -10.78 -5.78 -5.95
N ALA A 71 -10.81 -7.02 -5.50
CA ALA A 71 -10.87 -8.19 -6.38
C ALA A 71 -11.73 -9.30 -5.75
N ASP A 72 -12.16 -10.26 -6.57
CA ASP A 72 -12.74 -11.51 -6.04
C ASP A 72 -11.65 -12.27 -5.26
N GLY A 73 -11.91 -12.53 -3.98
CA GLY A 73 -11.02 -13.30 -3.11
C GLY A 73 -11.21 -14.81 -3.26
N GLY A 74 -12.16 -15.26 -4.08
CA GLY A 74 -12.57 -16.64 -4.20
C GLY A 74 -13.54 -17.06 -3.10
N GLY A 75 -14.31 -18.12 -3.35
CA GLY A 75 -15.25 -18.67 -2.36
C GLY A 75 -16.29 -17.66 -1.87
N GLY A 76 -16.62 -16.63 -2.67
CA GLY A 76 -17.57 -15.58 -2.34
C GLY A 76 -17.05 -14.49 -1.40
N TRP A 77 -15.73 -14.43 -1.16
CA TRP A 77 -15.08 -13.37 -0.40
C TRP A 77 -14.65 -12.20 -1.30
N LEU A 78 -14.59 -11.01 -0.73
CA LEU A 78 -14.02 -9.82 -1.36
C LEU A 78 -12.61 -9.58 -0.80
N ALA A 79 -11.61 -9.40 -1.67
CA ALA A 79 -10.29 -8.93 -1.25
C ALA A 79 -10.15 -7.43 -1.51
N VAL A 80 -9.85 -6.65 -0.47
CA VAL A 80 -9.42 -5.25 -0.60
C VAL A 80 -7.90 -5.24 -0.62
N LEU A 81 -7.33 -5.01 -1.81
CA LEU A 81 -5.91 -5.12 -2.09
C LEU A 81 -5.14 -3.84 -1.75
N PHE A 82 -5.76 -2.68 -1.95
CA PHE A 82 -5.20 -1.38 -1.62
C PHE A 82 -6.30 -0.44 -1.13
N ALA A 83 -5.96 0.45 -0.19
CA ALA A 83 -6.81 1.55 0.24
C ALA A 83 -5.92 2.80 0.42
N TYR A 84 -6.23 3.88 -0.28
CA TYR A 84 -5.40 5.09 -0.31
C TYR A 84 -6.21 6.35 -0.63
N LEU A 85 -5.63 7.53 -0.38
CA LEU A 85 -6.21 8.81 -0.79
C LEU A 85 -5.73 9.16 -2.21
N PRO A 86 -6.62 9.51 -3.15
CA PRO A 86 -6.21 9.85 -4.51
C PRO A 86 -5.55 11.23 -4.55
N VAL A 87 -4.23 11.25 -4.64
CA VAL A 87 -3.41 12.47 -4.64
C VAL A 87 -2.57 12.60 -5.92
N PRO A 88 -2.15 13.83 -6.28
CA PRO A 88 -1.15 14.04 -7.31
C PRO A 88 0.19 13.34 -6.97
N PRO A 89 0.99 12.92 -7.98
CA PRO A 89 0.81 13.18 -9.40
C PRO A 89 -0.07 12.16 -10.13
N ILE A 90 -0.39 10.99 -9.56
CA ILE A 90 -1.19 9.96 -10.26
C ILE A 90 -2.60 10.46 -10.55
N TRP A 91 -3.21 11.17 -9.61
CA TRP A 91 -4.59 11.64 -9.71
C TRP A 91 -4.62 13.16 -9.87
N ALA A 92 -5.15 13.62 -11.00
CA ALA A 92 -5.43 15.05 -11.21
C ALA A 92 -6.54 15.53 -10.27
N ASN A 93 -7.49 14.64 -10.00
CA ASN A 93 -8.48 14.74 -8.92
C ASN A 93 -8.96 13.34 -8.53
N ALA A 94 -9.82 13.22 -7.52
CA ALA A 94 -10.30 11.93 -7.01
C ALA A 94 -11.02 11.03 -8.03
N LEU A 95 -11.40 11.55 -9.20
CA LEU A 95 -12.14 10.79 -10.23
C LEU A 95 -11.33 10.56 -11.51
N ARG A 96 -10.24 11.30 -11.72
CA ARG A 96 -9.51 11.32 -12.98
C ARG A 96 -8.00 11.21 -12.75
N ARG A 97 -7.38 10.20 -13.38
CA ARG A 97 -5.92 10.07 -13.43
C ARG A 97 -5.31 11.24 -14.21
N SER A 98 -4.11 11.65 -13.80
CA SER A 98 -3.29 12.54 -14.59
C SER A 98 -2.92 11.87 -15.92
N PRO A 99 -2.83 12.63 -17.03
CA PRO A 99 -2.38 12.07 -18.30
C PRO A 99 -0.97 11.50 -18.16
N ARG A 100 -0.77 10.30 -18.70
CA ARG A 100 0.56 9.67 -18.79
C ARG A 100 1.39 10.53 -19.76
N LYS A 101 2.55 11.01 -19.34
CA LYS A 101 3.50 11.61 -20.27
C LYS A 101 4.09 10.48 -21.12
N GLU A 102 3.97 10.59 -22.44
CA GLU A 102 4.30 9.51 -23.41
C GLU A 102 5.81 9.28 -23.60
N ASP A 103 6.66 10.08 -22.96
CA ASP A 103 8.10 10.18 -23.28
C ASP A 103 9.03 9.48 -22.27
N GLU A 104 8.62 8.33 -21.73
CA GLU A 104 9.49 7.50 -20.89
C GLU A 104 9.43 6.03 -21.34
N ASN A 105 9.82 5.79 -22.59
CA ASN A 105 10.34 4.49 -23.02
C ASN A 105 11.87 4.56 -22.96
N GLU A 106 12.48 4.22 -21.83
CA GLU A 106 13.84 3.66 -21.80
C GLU A 106 14.10 2.98 -20.45
N MET A 107 14.41 1.70 -20.54
CA MET A 107 14.60 0.79 -19.41
C MET A 107 16.04 0.92 -18.87
N ASP A 108 16.49 2.14 -18.55
CA ASP A 108 17.89 2.41 -18.16
C ASP A 108 18.10 3.35 -16.95
N GLU A 109 17.08 3.59 -16.11
CA GLU A 109 17.28 4.18 -14.78
C GLU A 109 16.55 3.36 -13.70
N PRO A 110 17.24 2.90 -12.63
CA PRO A 110 16.68 1.91 -11.74
C PRO A 110 15.54 2.55 -10.91
N TYR A 111 14.33 2.03 -11.11
CA TYR A 111 13.15 2.25 -10.26
C TYR A 111 12.51 3.66 -10.31
N LYS A 112 12.10 4.16 -11.49
CA LYS A 112 11.20 5.34 -11.57
C LYS A 112 9.76 5.05 -11.17
N THR A 113 9.29 3.81 -11.37
CA THR A 113 7.92 3.40 -11.09
C THR A 113 7.86 2.18 -10.16
N CYS A 114 6.85 2.15 -9.31
CA CYS A 114 6.57 1.08 -8.37
C CYS A 114 6.13 -0.17 -9.14
N TYR A 115 6.78 -1.30 -8.87
CA TYR A 115 6.41 -2.58 -9.49
C TYR A 115 4.95 -2.96 -9.22
N PHE A 116 4.44 -2.69 -8.01
CA PHE A 116 3.12 -3.14 -7.60
C PHE A 116 1.96 -2.27 -8.14
N CYS A 117 2.11 -0.95 -8.16
CA CYS A 117 1.02 -0.04 -8.52
C CYS A 117 1.31 0.87 -9.71
N GLY A 118 2.52 0.84 -10.26
CA GLY A 118 2.99 1.73 -11.33
C GLY A 118 3.21 3.18 -10.90
N GLY A 119 3.08 3.49 -9.60
CA GLY A 119 3.22 4.84 -9.07
C GLY A 119 4.64 5.36 -9.06
N ALA A 120 4.81 6.69 -8.96
CA ALA A 120 6.11 7.33 -9.01
C ALA A 120 6.94 7.01 -7.76
N MET A 121 8.20 6.67 -8.00
CA MET A 121 9.17 6.40 -6.95
C MET A 121 9.91 7.68 -6.58
N LYS A 122 10.07 7.92 -5.29
CA LYS A 122 10.90 9.00 -4.75
C LYS A 122 12.03 8.42 -3.93
N GLN A 123 13.26 8.83 -4.22
CA GLN A 123 14.39 8.54 -3.34
C GLN A 123 14.21 9.28 -2.02
N ILE A 124 14.27 8.54 -0.92
CA ILE A 124 14.11 9.05 0.43
C ILE A 124 15.13 8.39 1.37
N THR A 125 15.27 8.96 2.56
CA THR A 125 15.85 8.28 3.70
C THR A 125 14.71 7.90 4.64
N VAL A 126 14.41 6.61 4.72
CA VAL A 126 13.34 6.12 5.61
C VAL A 126 13.78 6.35 7.05
N GLY A 127 12.92 6.99 7.83
CA GLY A 127 13.17 7.27 9.25
C GLY A 127 13.43 5.99 10.02
N ASN A 128 12.51 5.03 9.92
CA ASN A 128 12.58 3.71 10.56
C ASN A 128 12.25 2.60 9.55
N PHE A 129 13.15 1.64 9.42
CA PHE A 129 12.93 0.36 8.76
C PHE A 129 12.85 -0.73 9.82
N ASP A 130 11.65 -1.24 10.05
CA ASP A 130 11.35 -2.22 11.08
C ASP A 130 11.55 -3.62 10.50
N TYR A 131 12.58 -4.33 10.97
CA TYR A 131 12.96 -5.64 10.47
C TYR A 131 12.86 -6.68 11.58
N ARG A 132 12.17 -7.79 11.33
CA ARG A 132 12.13 -8.93 12.26
C ARG A 132 12.99 -10.07 11.73
N LEU A 133 14.02 -10.43 12.49
CA LEU A 133 14.89 -11.57 12.21
C LEU A 133 14.83 -12.52 13.40
N GLU A 134 14.42 -13.78 13.15
CA GLU A 134 14.32 -14.84 14.17
C GLU A 134 13.53 -14.41 15.42
N GLY A 135 12.44 -13.66 15.22
CA GLY A 135 11.57 -13.16 16.30
C GLY A 135 12.06 -11.88 16.99
N LYS A 136 13.31 -11.46 16.77
CA LYS A 136 13.85 -10.19 17.31
C LYS A 136 13.52 -9.02 16.37
N LEU A 137 13.03 -7.92 16.94
CA LEU A 137 12.77 -6.67 16.23
C LEU A 137 14.03 -5.80 16.19
N TYR A 138 14.37 -5.34 14.99
CA TYR A 138 15.42 -4.38 14.70
C TYR A 138 14.78 -3.11 14.14
N VAL A 139 15.03 -1.98 14.78
CA VAL A 139 14.62 -0.66 14.28
C VAL A 139 15.84 -0.01 13.64
N ILE A 140 15.88 -0.02 12.31
CA ILE A 140 17.02 0.48 11.56
C ILE A 140 16.71 1.89 11.08
N LYS A 141 17.46 2.87 11.58
CA LYS A 141 17.21 4.28 11.28
C LYS A 141 17.98 4.75 10.06
N ARG A 142 17.38 5.73 9.37
CA ARG A 142 18.01 6.46 8.25
C ARG A 142 18.44 5.54 7.11
N VAL A 143 17.57 4.63 6.70
CA VAL A 143 17.85 3.68 5.62
C VAL A 143 17.61 4.36 4.27
N PRO A 144 18.60 4.42 3.36
CA PRO A 144 18.38 4.86 1.99
C PRO A 144 17.38 3.94 1.30
N ALA A 145 16.32 4.49 0.72
CA ALA A 145 15.28 3.72 0.06
C ALA A 145 14.58 4.52 -1.03
N SER A 146 13.87 3.82 -1.90
CA SER A 146 12.90 4.41 -2.82
C SER A 146 11.49 4.16 -2.30
N LEU A 147 10.69 5.21 -2.13
CA LEU A 147 9.31 5.13 -1.66
C LEU A 147 8.36 5.44 -2.80
N CYS A 148 7.45 4.51 -3.10
CA CYS A 148 6.29 4.77 -3.94
C CYS A 148 5.41 5.81 -3.26
N GLN A 149 5.18 6.94 -3.92
CA GLN A 149 4.40 8.05 -3.35
C GLN A 149 2.90 7.72 -3.22
N GLU A 150 2.45 6.59 -3.75
CA GLU A 150 1.03 6.32 -3.91
C GLU A 150 0.55 5.07 -3.17
N CYS A 151 1.32 3.98 -3.17
CA CYS A 151 1.02 2.82 -2.31
C CYS A 151 1.90 2.73 -1.06
N GLY A 152 2.92 3.59 -0.93
CA GLY A 152 3.82 3.58 0.21
C GLY A 152 4.83 2.43 0.22
N GLU A 153 4.93 1.67 -0.87
CA GLU A 153 5.92 0.60 -0.98
C GLU A 153 7.34 1.14 -0.93
N LYS A 154 8.19 0.52 -0.12
CA LYS A 154 9.58 0.91 0.08
C LYS A 154 10.48 -0.14 -0.55
N TYR A 155 11.43 0.32 -1.36
CA TYR A 155 12.44 -0.51 -2.00
C TYR A 155 13.80 -0.10 -1.45
N ILE A 156 14.64 -1.07 -1.10
CA ILE A 156 16.04 -0.84 -0.78
C ILE A 156 16.90 -1.47 -1.85
N ALA A 157 18.00 -0.83 -2.20
CA ALA A 157 18.97 -1.42 -3.10
C ALA A 157 19.67 -2.62 -2.43
N ALA A 158 20.18 -3.55 -3.24
CA ALA A 158 20.77 -4.79 -2.73
C ALA A 158 22.01 -4.53 -1.84
N ASP A 159 22.83 -3.53 -2.20
CA ASP A 159 23.99 -3.09 -1.42
C ASP A 159 23.59 -2.54 -0.04
N VAL A 160 22.49 -1.77 0.03
CA VAL A 160 21.89 -1.35 1.30
C VAL A 160 21.49 -2.60 2.11
N GLY A 161 20.82 -3.56 1.49
CA GLY A 161 20.45 -4.84 2.14
C GLY A 161 21.64 -5.61 2.71
N HIS A 162 22.73 -5.75 1.94
CA HIS A 162 23.98 -6.35 2.41
C HIS A 162 24.53 -5.60 3.63
N ARG A 163 24.56 -4.27 3.57
CA ARG A 163 25.05 -3.45 4.68
C ARG A 163 24.21 -3.60 5.95
N LEU A 164 22.89 -3.73 5.82
CA LEU A 164 22.02 -3.98 6.98
C LEU A 164 22.36 -5.31 7.66
N ASN A 165 22.58 -6.37 6.87
CA ASN A 165 22.97 -7.68 7.39
C ASN A 165 24.31 -7.64 8.14
N GLU A 166 25.32 -6.97 7.59
CA GLU A 166 26.63 -6.78 8.24
C GLU A 166 26.49 -6.09 9.60
N LEU A 167 25.70 -5.00 9.66
CA LEU A 167 25.48 -4.24 10.90
C LEU A 167 24.75 -5.07 11.96
N ILE A 168 23.77 -5.88 11.54
CA ILE A 168 23.04 -6.79 12.43
C ILE A 168 23.97 -7.88 12.98
N ALA A 169 24.76 -8.52 12.11
CA ALA A 169 25.70 -9.58 12.47
C ALA A 169 26.81 -9.06 13.41
N ALA A 170 27.32 -7.85 13.15
CA ALA A 170 28.30 -7.18 14.00
C ALA A 170 27.71 -6.60 15.30
N GLN A 171 26.39 -6.70 15.51
CA GLN A 171 25.67 -6.12 16.64
C GLN A 171 25.99 -4.63 16.84
N ALA A 172 26.11 -3.88 15.73
CA ALA A 172 26.50 -2.47 15.73
C ALA A 172 25.35 -1.54 16.17
N TYR A 173 24.72 -1.84 17.30
CA TYR A 173 23.57 -1.11 17.83
C TYR A 173 24.02 0.24 18.40
N THR A 174 23.32 1.31 18.02
CA THR A 174 23.58 2.68 18.51
C THR A 174 22.64 3.09 19.63
N GLY A 175 21.69 2.24 20.01
CA GLY A 175 20.71 2.46 21.07
C GLY A 175 19.62 1.40 21.08
N SER A 176 18.61 1.61 21.91
CA SER A 176 17.41 0.76 22.03
C SER A 176 16.17 1.62 22.13
N GLU A 177 15.03 1.11 21.67
CA GLU A 177 13.72 1.74 21.82
C GLU A 177 12.78 0.84 22.62
N GLN A 178 11.90 1.44 23.41
CA GLN A 178 10.79 0.71 24.01
C GLN A 178 9.71 0.47 22.94
N VAL A 179 9.29 -0.78 22.80
CA VAL A 179 8.30 -1.19 21.80
C VAL A 179 7.07 -1.70 22.54
N GLY A 180 5.91 -1.08 22.26
CA GLY A 180 4.64 -1.57 22.76
C GLY A 180 4.24 -2.86 22.05
N VAL A 181 3.81 -3.86 22.81
CA VAL A 181 3.26 -5.12 22.30
C VAL A 181 1.82 -5.23 22.78
N ILE A 182 0.91 -5.51 21.86
CA ILE A 182 -0.51 -5.75 22.14
C ILE A 182 -0.85 -7.12 21.58
N ASP A 183 -1.42 -7.98 22.41
CA ASP A 183 -1.99 -9.24 21.96
C ASP A 183 -3.40 -8.98 21.42
N TYR A 184 -3.68 -9.47 20.21
CA TYR A 184 -5.05 -9.53 19.72
C TYR A 184 -5.78 -10.66 20.48
N PRO A 185 -6.93 -10.38 21.11
CA PRO A 185 -7.66 -11.35 21.93
C PRO A 185 -8.26 -12.50 21.13
#